data_AF-A0AAV2H6Q3-F1
#
_entry.id   AF-A0AAV2H6Q3-F1
#
_cell.length_a   1.000
_cell.length_b   1.000
_cell.length_c   1.000
_cell.angle_alpha   90.00
_cell.angle_beta   90.00
_cell.angle_gamma   90.00
#
_symmetry.space_group_name_H-M   'P 1'
#
loop_
_entity.id
_entity.type
_entity.pdbx_description
1 polymer ?
#
loop_
_entity_poly.entity_id
_entity_poly.type
_entity_poly.pdbx_seq_one_letter_code
_entity_poly.pdbx_strand_id
1 'polypeptide(L)'
;MGCGGSKDNTVKHGTPTTKEKSSPRKDVSPGKHQPPKNQQTPRKDPNHRASDNSSSNNLNYYNAKPDPYNSSPRHTKGGQPYPQSKYATSNGSTQGDQFPEPHDKSYKKRIRAELVKATKGSSLEELELAIAKFEKNRCEDGGDLTRANERLYYLKMKRSLRDSIRRCNVGVLEKTIKDARSCRYSHELQPQIEAAERKLAHLRELNQYSHDILAMDQATISEIHSYHRPPACVHDVMAASYMLLGHEESTLRDWSYLQGMAGKIGRDSLIHRVREFDSNDVDDKTAKRVREILNYHDLGDVRVASNGAATFHVWASNIVDKIEKDKHEEERNSRREEEERRKYEEMAEKTATSSTTTPKAKRR
;
A
#
# COMPACT_ATOMS: atom_id res chain seq x y z
N MET A 1 45.32 -42.97 -22.22
CA MET A 1 46.19 -43.89 -21.46
C MET A 1 46.48 -43.24 -20.12
N GLY A 2 46.24 -43.93 -19.00
CA GLY A 2 46.55 -43.43 -17.65
C GLY A 2 45.39 -43.65 -16.69
N CYS A 3 45.53 -44.70 -15.88
CA CYS A 3 44.53 -45.32 -15.02
C CYS A 3 44.55 -44.78 -13.58
N GLY A 4 43.49 -45.08 -12.81
CA GLY A 4 43.52 -45.20 -11.35
C GLY A 4 42.76 -44.09 -10.61
N GLY A 5 41.91 -44.36 -9.62
CA GLY A 5 41.56 -45.61 -8.97
C GLY A 5 40.45 -45.37 -7.95
N SER A 6 39.62 -46.41 -7.76
CA SER A 6 38.54 -46.54 -6.80
C SER A 6 38.98 -46.37 -5.35
N LYS A 7 38.08 -45.87 -4.50
CA LYS A 7 37.84 -46.44 -3.15
C LYS A 7 36.36 -46.39 -2.80
N ASP A 8 35.80 -47.59 -2.73
CA ASP A 8 34.52 -47.93 -2.12
C ASP A 8 34.49 -47.57 -0.64
N ASN A 9 33.35 -47.08 -0.14
CA ASN A 9 33.10 -47.01 1.30
C ASN A 9 31.79 -47.74 1.62
N THR A 10 31.97 -48.92 2.22
CA THR A 10 30.92 -49.86 2.62
C THR A 10 30.49 -49.53 4.05
N VAL A 11 29.30 -48.97 4.23
CA VAL A 11 28.72 -48.77 5.57
C VAL A 11 27.79 -49.94 5.88
N LYS A 12 28.13 -50.65 6.96
CA LYS A 12 27.44 -51.84 7.47
C LYS A 12 26.16 -51.45 8.23
N HIS A 13 25.07 -52.13 7.92
CA HIS A 13 23.85 -52.16 8.72
C HIS A 13 24.08 -52.93 10.03
N GLY A 14 23.65 -52.34 11.14
CA GLY A 14 23.59 -52.98 12.46
C GLY A 14 22.28 -52.62 13.16
N THR A 15 21.46 -53.63 13.40
CA THR A 15 20.29 -53.68 14.30
C THR A 15 20.29 -55.08 14.92
N PRO A 16 19.54 -55.41 15.98
CA PRO A 16 19.03 -54.62 17.11
C PRO A 16 19.38 -55.28 18.47
N THR A 17 19.26 -54.57 19.59
CA THR A 17 19.24 -55.22 20.92
C THR A 17 18.10 -54.69 21.77
N THR A 18 17.11 -55.56 21.90
CA THR A 18 16.08 -55.66 22.93
C THR A 18 16.71 -55.66 24.32
N LYS A 19 16.15 -54.88 25.26
CA LYS A 19 16.12 -55.26 26.68
C LYS A 19 14.95 -54.59 27.39
N GLU A 20 13.97 -55.43 27.69
CA GLU A 20 12.97 -55.27 28.72
C GLU A 20 13.63 -54.90 30.06
N LYS A 21 13.00 -53.99 30.82
CA LYS A 21 12.91 -54.14 32.27
C LYS A 21 11.68 -53.42 32.81
N SER A 22 10.89 -54.23 33.47
CA SER A 22 9.61 -54.02 34.12
C SER A 22 9.71 -53.43 35.53
N SER A 23 8.68 -52.65 35.89
CA SER A 23 8.08 -52.48 37.24
C SER A 23 8.76 -51.56 38.27
N PRO A 24 8.04 -51.06 39.32
CA PRO A 24 6.60 -51.14 39.62
C PRO A 24 5.91 -49.79 39.96
N ARG A 25 4.58 -49.87 39.96
CA ARG A 25 3.57 -48.94 40.46
C ARG A 25 3.85 -48.47 41.90
N LYS A 26 3.50 -47.20 42.20
CA LYS A 26 3.00 -46.79 43.53
C LYS A 26 1.75 -45.94 43.37
N ASP A 27 0.65 -46.52 43.84
CA ASP A 27 -0.60 -45.88 44.18
C ASP A 27 -0.37 -44.84 45.29
N VAL A 28 -0.88 -43.62 45.10
CA VAL A 28 -1.25 -42.73 46.21
C VAL A 28 -2.62 -42.13 45.90
N SER A 29 -3.54 -42.43 46.82
CA SER A 29 -4.96 -42.09 46.85
C SER A 29 -5.28 -40.59 46.93
N PRO A 30 -6.53 -40.21 46.65
CA PRO A 30 -6.96 -38.82 46.44
C PRO A 30 -7.36 -38.12 47.75
N GLY A 31 -6.75 -36.97 48.02
CA GLY A 31 -7.15 -36.06 49.09
C GLY A 31 -8.21 -35.07 48.61
N LYS A 32 -9.47 -35.35 48.96
CA LYS A 32 -10.57 -34.36 48.99
C LYS A 32 -10.21 -33.27 50.01
N HIS A 33 -10.32 -31.99 49.66
CA HIS A 33 -10.72 -30.93 50.60
C HIS A 33 -11.43 -29.80 49.83
N GLN A 34 -12.68 -29.57 50.20
CA GLN A 34 -13.55 -28.47 49.80
C GLN A 34 -13.54 -27.38 50.91
N PRO A 35 -14.16 -26.20 50.70
CA PRO A 35 -13.62 -24.88 51.03
C PRO A 35 -14.13 -24.31 52.37
N PRO A 36 -13.66 -23.12 52.80
CA PRO A 36 -14.45 -22.22 53.62
C PRO A 36 -15.09 -21.09 52.80
N LYS A 37 -16.36 -20.88 53.15
CA LYS A 37 -17.29 -19.84 52.72
C LYS A 37 -16.97 -18.48 53.36
N ASN A 38 -17.52 -17.45 52.71
CA ASN A 38 -18.14 -16.23 53.26
C ASN A 38 -17.29 -15.26 54.07
N GLN A 39 -17.26 -14.01 53.58
CA GLN A 39 -17.88 -12.90 54.31
C GLN A 39 -18.35 -11.80 53.34
N GLN A 40 -19.68 -11.61 53.29
CA GLN A 40 -20.35 -10.41 52.83
C GLN A 40 -20.35 -9.39 53.98
N THR A 41 -20.13 -8.10 53.73
CA THR A 41 -21.09 -6.96 53.78
C THR A 41 -20.30 -5.69 54.18
N PRO A 42 -20.85 -4.45 54.19
CA PRO A 42 -21.89 -3.82 53.36
C PRO A 42 -21.50 -2.40 52.81
N ARG A 43 -22.22 -1.98 51.77
CA ARG A 43 -22.74 -0.62 51.42
C ARG A 43 -21.96 0.65 51.83
N LYS A 44 -21.69 1.53 50.84
CA LYS A 44 -22.39 2.83 50.63
C LYS A 44 -21.74 3.65 49.49
N ASP A 45 -22.48 3.80 48.40
CA ASP A 45 -22.91 5.07 47.76
C ASP A 45 -21.90 6.11 47.20
N PRO A 46 -22.37 6.97 46.27
CA PRO A 46 -21.69 7.26 45.01
C PRO A 46 -21.07 8.68 44.94
N ASN A 47 -20.55 9.00 43.76
CA ASN A 47 -19.96 10.27 43.30
C ASN A 47 -18.44 10.35 43.41
N HIS A 48 -17.77 10.18 42.27
CA HIS A 48 -17.04 11.32 41.70
C HIS A 48 -16.66 11.06 40.24
N ARG A 49 -17.16 11.99 39.40
CA ARG A 49 -16.40 12.69 38.36
C ARG A 49 -15.94 11.86 37.16
N ALA A 50 -16.73 12.00 36.09
CA ALA A 50 -16.26 11.96 34.72
C ALA A 50 -14.90 12.67 34.59
N SER A 51 -13.91 11.92 34.11
CA SER A 51 -12.69 12.48 33.53
C SER A 51 -12.59 11.88 32.14
N ASP A 52 -13.13 12.63 31.19
CA ASP A 52 -12.91 12.45 29.76
C ASP A 52 -11.40 12.56 29.50
N ASN A 53 -10.72 11.42 29.43
CA ASN A 53 -9.33 11.38 28.97
C ASN A 53 -9.34 11.13 27.45
N SER A 54 -9.80 12.15 26.73
CA SER A 54 -9.61 12.27 25.28
C SER A 54 -8.14 12.62 25.02
N SER A 55 -7.27 11.61 25.00
CA SER A 55 -5.91 11.72 24.45
C SER A 55 -6.00 11.93 22.94
N SER A 56 -6.19 13.20 22.60
CA SER A 56 -6.04 13.76 21.27
C SER A 56 -4.55 13.72 20.93
N ASN A 57 -4.10 12.66 20.27
CA ASN A 57 -2.77 12.66 19.67
C ASN A 57 -2.78 13.62 18.47
N ASN A 58 -2.24 14.78 18.77
CA ASN A 58 -2.06 15.96 17.97
C ASN A 58 -1.02 15.68 16.87
N LEU A 59 -1.46 15.16 15.72
CA LEU A 59 -0.63 15.02 14.52
C LEU A 59 -0.79 16.27 13.65
N ASN A 60 -0.31 17.41 14.15
CA ASN A 60 -0.17 18.66 13.39
C ASN A 60 1.32 18.86 13.06
N TYR A 61 1.75 18.26 11.96
CA TYR A 61 3.04 18.57 11.33
C TYR A 61 2.78 18.86 9.85
N TYR A 62 3.44 19.88 9.32
CA TYR A 62 3.26 20.55 8.02
C TYR A 62 2.28 21.74 8.00
N ASN A 63 2.68 22.81 8.67
CA ASN A 63 2.41 24.16 8.17
C ASN A 63 3.66 25.04 8.39
N ALA A 64 4.72 24.75 7.65
CA ALA A 64 5.91 25.59 7.60
C ALA A 64 5.68 26.71 6.57
N LYS A 65 5.57 27.94 7.06
CA LYS A 65 5.71 29.15 6.24
C LYS A 65 7.15 29.19 5.68
N PRO A 66 7.38 29.67 4.46
CA PRO A 66 8.72 29.89 3.97
C PRO A 66 9.32 31.12 4.66
N ASP A 67 10.37 30.91 5.46
CA ASP A 67 11.23 31.99 5.95
C ASP A 67 12.03 32.59 4.77
N PRO A 68 11.95 33.90 4.53
CA PRO A 68 12.93 34.61 3.74
C PRO A 68 14.14 34.90 4.63
N TYR A 69 15.33 35.02 4.04
CA TYR A 69 16.62 35.29 4.70
C TYR A 69 17.39 34.06 5.20
N ASN A 70 18.09 33.40 4.28
CA ASN A 70 19.45 32.95 4.61
C ASN A 70 20.36 33.10 3.38
N SER A 71 20.95 34.28 3.27
CA SER A 71 22.02 34.59 2.34
C SER A 71 23.35 34.43 3.06
N SER A 72 24.19 33.49 2.63
CA SER A 72 25.64 33.59 2.78
C SER A 72 26.39 32.68 1.79
N PRO A 73 27.61 33.08 1.41
CA PRO A 73 28.05 33.01 0.02
C PRO A 73 29.03 31.86 -0.23
N ARG A 74 28.80 31.11 -1.31
CA ARG A 74 29.82 30.20 -1.85
C ARG A 74 30.75 30.94 -2.79
N HIS A 75 32.01 31.01 -2.41
CA HIS A 75 33.15 31.32 -3.27
C HIS A 75 33.19 30.38 -4.48
N THR A 76 33.02 30.93 -5.68
CA THR A 76 33.43 30.29 -6.92
C THR A 76 34.67 31.01 -7.45
N LYS A 77 35.82 30.33 -7.33
CA LYS A 77 37.03 30.60 -8.13
C LYS A 77 36.78 30.13 -9.56
N GLY A 78 37.35 30.85 -10.53
CA GLY A 78 37.62 30.33 -11.87
C GLY A 78 36.97 31.12 -12.98
N GLY A 79 37.64 32.19 -13.42
CA GLY A 79 37.29 32.92 -14.62
C GLY A 79 37.62 32.13 -15.89
N GLN A 80 36.70 32.20 -16.85
CA GLN A 80 36.95 31.98 -18.27
C GLN A 80 36.24 33.12 -19.03
N PRO A 81 36.97 33.99 -19.76
CA PRO A 81 36.37 35.06 -20.54
C PRO A 81 35.75 34.49 -21.81
N TYR A 82 34.43 34.62 -21.94
CA TYR A 82 33.75 34.36 -23.21
C TYR A 82 34.05 35.49 -24.22
N PRO A 83 34.28 35.14 -25.50
CA PRO A 83 34.60 36.10 -26.54
C PRO A 83 33.41 37.04 -26.82
N GLN A 84 33.72 38.34 -26.86
CA GLN A 84 32.78 39.39 -27.25
C GLN A 84 32.25 39.13 -28.67
N SER A 85 30.99 38.75 -28.73
CA SER A 85 30.23 38.64 -29.97
C SER A 85 29.89 40.03 -30.51
N LYS A 86 30.57 40.40 -31.60
CA LYS A 86 30.42 41.66 -32.34
C LYS A 86 29.18 41.68 -33.25
N TYR A 87 27.98 41.62 -32.66
CA TYR A 87 26.75 41.96 -33.39
C TYR A 87 26.04 43.12 -32.70
N ALA A 88 26.73 44.26 -32.66
CA ALA A 88 26.11 45.56 -32.49
C ALA A 88 25.97 46.18 -33.87
N THR A 89 24.73 46.27 -34.37
CA THR A 89 24.13 47.42 -35.10
C THR A 89 22.97 46.95 -35.98
N SER A 90 21.75 47.28 -35.57
CA SER A 90 20.87 48.08 -36.42
C SER A 90 19.70 48.57 -35.57
N ASN A 91 19.69 49.88 -35.29
CA ASN A 91 18.55 50.62 -34.78
C ASN A 91 17.42 50.57 -35.82
N GLY A 92 16.59 49.53 -35.75
CA GLY A 92 15.31 49.47 -36.42
C GLY A 92 14.27 50.07 -35.49
N SER A 93 13.70 51.19 -35.88
CA SER A 93 12.62 51.91 -35.21
C SER A 93 11.60 50.95 -34.61
N THR A 94 11.50 50.93 -33.29
CA THR A 94 10.45 50.27 -32.52
C THR A 94 9.13 50.97 -32.84
N GLN A 95 8.55 50.66 -34.00
CA GLN A 95 7.11 50.80 -34.19
C GLN A 95 6.49 50.00 -33.06
N GLY A 96 5.85 50.72 -32.13
CA GLY A 96 5.19 50.10 -31.01
C GLY A 96 4.33 48.96 -31.52
N ASP A 97 4.60 47.76 -31.02
CA ASP A 97 3.63 46.68 -30.92
C ASP A 97 2.49 47.22 -30.04
N GLN A 98 1.69 48.13 -30.60
CA GLN A 98 0.28 48.22 -30.31
C GLN A 98 -0.26 46.85 -30.72
N PHE A 99 -0.16 45.90 -29.79
CA PHE A 99 -0.98 44.71 -29.78
C PHE A 99 -2.38 45.21 -30.15
N PRO A 100 -2.90 44.88 -31.35
CA PRO A 100 -4.11 45.49 -31.85
C PRO A 100 -5.15 45.36 -30.76
N GLU A 101 -5.62 46.51 -30.25
CA GLU A 101 -6.62 46.60 -29.20
C GLU A 101 -7.72 45.60 -29.58
N PRO A 102 -7.97 44.55 -28.76
CA PRO A 102 -8.80 43.40 -29.11
C PRO A 102 -10.30 43.77 -29.08
N HIS A 103 -10.63 44.80 -29.84
CA HIS A 103 -11.97 45.32 -30.04
C HIS A 103 -12.68 44.60 -31.20
N ASP A 104 -12.05 43.56 -31.76
CA ASP A 104 -12.68 42.70 -32.73
C ASP A 104 -13.52 41.63 -32.02
N LYS A 105 -14.85 41.76 -32.16
CA LYS A 105 -15.83 40.77 -31.70
C LYS A 105 -15.49 39.36 -32.19
N SER A 106 -14.82 39.24 -33.33
CA SER A 106 -14.32 37.97 -33.87
C SER A 106 -13.31 37.27 -32.95
N TYR A 107 -12.40 38.04 -32.34
CA TYR A 107 -11.35 37.48 -31.46
C TYR A 107 -11.93 36.91 -30.16
N LYS A 108 -12.84 37.64 -29.50
CA LYS A 108 -13.54 37.15 -28.30
C LYS A 108 -14.36 35.89 -28.60
N LYS A 109 -15.00 35.81 -29.78
CA LYS A 109 -15.72 34.62 -30.23
C LYS A 109 -14.80 33.39 -30.35
N ARG A 110 -13.56 33.58 -30.85
CA ARG A 110 -12.56 32.49 -30.94
C ARG A 110 -12.12 32.01 -29.55
N ILE A 111 -11.86 32.91 -28.60
CA ILE A 111 -11.48 32.53 -27.23
C ILE A 111 -12.60 31.73 -26.56
N ARG A 112 -13.86 32.16 -26.71
CA ARG A 112 -15.01 31.41 -26.18
C ARG A 112 -15.13 30.01 -26.82
N ALA A 113 -14.95 29.90 -28.13
CA ALA A 113 -14.95 28.60 -28.82
C ALA A 113 -13.82 27.67 -28.34
N GLU A 114 -12.63 28.22 -28.08
CA GLU A 114 -11.49 27.50 -27.51
C GLU A 114 -11.79 26.99 -26.09
N LEU A 115 -12.39 27.82 -25.23
CA LEU A 115 -12.82 27.42 -23.88
C LEU A 115 -13.87 26.30 -23.92
N VAL A 116 -14.88 26.42 -24.78
CA VAL A 116 -15.93 25.38 -24.94
C VAL A 116 -15.32 24.08 -25.47
N LYS A 117 -14.35 24.16 -26.38
CA LYS A 117 -13.62 22.99 -26.88
C LYS A 117 -12.82 22.33 -25.75
N ALA A 118 -12.05 23.10 -25.00
CA ALA A 118 -11.24 22.60 -23.87
C ALA A 118 -12.11 21.98 -22.77
N THR A 119 -13.29 22.55 -22.50
CA THR A 119 -14.26 22.04 -21.52
C THR A 119 -14.78 20.64 -21.87
N LYS A 120 -14.89 20.32 -23.17
CA LYS A 120 -15.24 18.96 -23.64
C LYS A 120 -14.05 17.99 -23.61
N GLY A 121 -12.84 18.51 -23.46
CA GLY A 121 -11.61 17.74 -23.43
C GLY A 121 -11.38 16.99 -22.12
N SER A 122 -10.24 16.30 -22.08
CA SER A 122 -9.73 15.60 -20.89
C SER A 122 -8.41 16.16 -20.37
N SER A 123 -7.78 17.11 -21.08
CA SER A 123 -6.56 17.77 -20.61
C SER A 123 -6.91 18.82 -19.57
N LEU A 124 -6.28 18.69 -18.39
CA LEU A 124 -6.42 19.63 -17.30
C LEU A 124 -5.69 20.93 -17.62
N GLU A 125 -4.51 20.82 -18.23
CA GLU A 125 -3.62 21.92 -18.57
C GLU A 125 -4.19 22.81 -19.68
N GLU A 126 -4.77 22.21 -20.74
CA GLU A 126 -5.43 22.98 -21.81
C GLU A 126 -6.64 23.75 -21.29
N LEU A 127 -7.40 23.16 -20.37
CA LEU A 127 -8.57 23.79 -19.77
C LEU A 127 -8.17 24.96 -18.86
N GLU A 128 -7.14 24.81 -18.03
CA GLU A 128 -6.60 25.89 -17.21
C GLU A 128 -6.09 27.06 -18.07
N LEU A 129 -5.37 26.75 -19.15
CA LEU A 129 -4.89 27.77 -20.08
C LEU A 129 -6.04 28.50 -20.77
N ALA A 130 -7.07 27.78 -21.21
CA ALA A 130 -8.24 28.36 -21.86
C ALA A 130 -9.04 29.26 -20.90
N ILE A 131 -9.20 28.85 -19.63
CA ILE A 131 -9.83 29.65 -18.57
C ILE A 131 -9.02 30.94 -18.34
N ALA A 132 -7.70 30.84 -18.13
CA ALA A 132 -6.84 32.00 -17.91
C ALA A 132 -6.87 32.97 -19.11
N LYS A 133 -6.89 32.44 -20.33
CA LYS A 133 -7.03 33.24 -21.56
C LYS A 133 -8.39 33.92 -21.64
N PHE A 134 -9.47 33.24 -21.27
CA PHE A 134 -10.82 33.82 -21.24
C PHE A 134 -10.92 34.99 -20.24
N GLU A 135 -10.40 34.80 -19.03
CA GLU A 135 -10.38 35.82 -17.96
C GLU A 135 -9.51 37.02 -18.33
N LYS A 136 -8.30 36.77 -18.85
CA LYS A 136 -7.36 37.84 -19.28
C LYS A 136 -7.97 38.77 -20.32
N ASN A 137 -8.84 38.25 -21.20
CA ASN A 137 -9.47 39.01 -22.27
C ASN A 137 -10.85 39.59 -21.87
N ARG A 138 -11.24 39.48 -20.59
CA ARG A 138 -12.50 40.02 -20.02
C ARG A 138 -13.71 39.69 -20.90
N CYS A 139 -13.82 38.42 -21.31
CA CYS A 139 -14.99 37.95 -22.03
C CYS A 139 -16.19 37.86 -21.08
N GLU A 140 -17.38 38.26 -21.52
CA GLU A 140 -18.61 38.14 -20.71
C GLU A 140 -18.91 36.66 -20.42
N ASP A 141 -19.24 36.32 -19.17
CA ASP A 141 -19.61 34.95 -18.81
C ASP A 141 -21.06 34.66 -19.23
N GLY A 142 -21.22 33.81 -20.25
CA GLY A 142 -22.50 33.24 -20.65
C GLY A 142 -22.80 31.89 -20.00
N GLY A 143 -22.14 31.57 -18.88
CA GLY A 143 -22.12 30.25 -18.23
C GLY A 143 -21.01 29.32 -18.73
N ASP A 144 -20.24 29.73 -19.74
CA ASP A 144 -19.11 28.96 -20.27
C ASP A 144 -17.96 28.89 -19.26
N LEU A 145 -17.63 30.01 -18.61
CA LEU A 145 -16.56 30.06 -17.62
C LEU A 145 -16.94 29.26 -16.38
N THR A 146 -18.19 29.39 -15.94
CA THR A 146 -18.74 28.56 -14.86
C THR A 146 -18.56 27.08 -15.21
N ARG A 147 -19.13 26.59 -16.32
CA ARG A 147 -18.99 25.18 -16.76
C ARG A 147 -17.55 24.70 -16.91
N ALA A 148 -16.65 25.57 -17.39
CA ALA A 148 -15.23 25.25 -17.51
C ALA A 148 -14.56 25.05 -16.14
N ASN A 149 -14.79 25.96 -15.19
CA ASN A 149 -14.31 25.83 -13.81
C ASN A 149 -14.89 24.59 -13.12
N GLU A 150 -16.16 24.33 -13.38
CA GLU A 150 -16.85 23.15 -12.89
C GLU A 150 -16.17 21.85 -13.35
N ARG A 151 -15.91 21.77 -14.66
CA ARG A 151 -15.19 20.65 -15.27
C ARG A 151 -13.75 20.54 -14.76
N LEU A 152 -13.06 21.66 -14.60
CA LEU A 152 -11.69 21.69 -14.09
C LEU A 152 -11.62 21.09 -12.68
N TYR A 153 -12.56 21.46 -11.81
CA TYR A 153 -12.67 20.89 -10.46
C TYR A 153 -12.88 19.37 -10.50
N TYR A 154 -13.79 18.87 -11.35
CA TYR A 154 -13.99 17.43 -11.56
C TYR A 154 -12.68 16.72 -11.96
N LEU A 155 -11.97 17.25 -12.97
CA LEU A 155 -10.73 16.64 -13.45
C LEU A 155 -9.63 16.65 -12.38
N LYS A 156 -9.54 17.73 -11.59
CA LYS A 156 -8.63 17.82 -10.43
C LYS A 156 -8.96 16.77 -9.38
N MET A 157 -10.23 16.60 -9.02
CA MET A 157 -10.64 15.60 -8.04
C MET A 157 -10.36 14.17 -8.53
N LYS A 158 -10.68 13.88 -9.79
CA LYS A 158 -10.38 12.59 -10.43
C LYS A 158 -8.88 12.28 -10.45
N ARG A 159 -8.03 13.28 -10.77
CA ARG A 159 -6.57 13.15 -10.69
C ARG A 159 -6.11 12.91 -9.25
N SER A 160 -6.64 13.67 -8.29
CA SER A 160 -6.30 13.53 -6.87
C SER A 160 -6.61 12.13 -6.33
N LEU A 161 -7.78 11.57 -6.65
CA LEU A 161 -8.14 10.18 -6.28
C LEU A 161 -7.15 9.16 -6.85
N ARG A 162 -6.83 9.29 -8.14
CA ARG A 162 -5.86 8.39 -8.77
C ARG A 162 -4.48 8.50 -8.14
N ASP A 163 -4.03 9.72 -7.87
CA ASP A 163 -2.69 9.96 -7.31
C ASP A 163 -2.62 9.51 -5.84
N SER A 164 -3.70 9.66 -5.06
CA SER A 164 -3.77 9.17 -3.67
C SER A 164 -3.82 7.64 -3.59
N ILE A 165 -4.55 6.98 -4.50
CA ILE A 165 -4.54 5.51 -4.65
C ILE A 165 -3.11 5.02 -4.93
N ARG A 166 -2.39 5.68 -5.85
CA ARG A 166 -1.01 5.30 -6.20
C ARG A 166 -0.02 5.50 -5.07
N ARG A 167 -0.14 6.60 -4.32
CA ARG A 167 0.78 6.93 -3.21
C ARG A 167 0.56 6.06 -1.96
N CYS A 168 -0.55 5.34 -1.88
CA CYS A 168 -0.86 4.43 -0.77
C CYS A 168 -0.76 5.06 0.63
N ASN A 169 -0.96 6.38 0.75
CA ASN A 169 -0.90 7.07 2.04
C ASN A 169 -2.30 7.13 2.65
N VAL A 170 -2.49 6.46 3.80
CA VAL A 170 -3.79 6.34 4.49
C VAL A 170 -4.45 7.70 4.74
N GLY A 171 -3.73 8.67 5.33
CA GLY A 171 -4.31 9.97 5.67
C GLY A 171 -4.68 10.82 4.46
N VAL A 172 -3.84 10.84 3.42
CA VAL A 172 -4.14 11.54 2.16
C VAL A 172 -5.31 10.89 1.43
N LEU A 173 -5.37 9.56 1.44
CA LEU A 173 -6.43 8.79 0.79
C LEU A 173 -7.78 9.00 1.47
N GLU A 174 -7.84 8.94 2.81
CA GLU A 174 -9.04 9.23 3.61
C GLU A 174 -9.59 10.62 3.33
N LYS A 175 -8.71 11.63 3.37
CA LYS A 175 -9.08 13.01 3.08
C LYS A 175 -9.65 13.12 1.66
N THR A 176 -8.97 12.54 0.67
CA THR A 176 -9.40 12.62 -0.73
C THR A 176 -10.74 11.92 -0.97
N ILE A 177 -10.99 10.77 -0.32
CA ILE A 177 -12.28 10.06 -0.38
C ILE A 177 -13.39 10.94 0.21
N LYS A 178 -13.16 11.57 1.36
CA LYS A 178 -14.12 12.48 2.00
C LYS A 178 -14.43 13.69 1.12
N ASP A 179 -13.40 14.31 0.55
CA ASP A 179 -13.54 15.46 -0.35
C ASP A 179 -14.31 15.05 -1.63
N ALA A 180 -14.03 13.86 -2.19
CA ALA A 180 -14.74 13.35 -3.37
C ALA A 180 -16.21 13.01 -3.08
N ARG A 181 -16.53 12.45 -1.91
CA ARG A 181 -17.92 12.15 -1.52
C ARG A 181 -18.76 13.39 -1.27
N SER A 182 -18.15 14.43 -0.71
CA SER A 182 -18.85 15.69 -0.43
C SER A 182 -19.00 16.59 -1.66
N CYS A 183 -18.34 16.27 -2.77
CA CYS A 183 -18.44 17.05 -3.99
C CYS A 183 -19.68 16.68 -4.81
N ARG A 184 -20.17 17.63 -5.62
CA ARG A 184 -21.33 17.43 -6.50
C ARG A 184 -21.16 16.33 -7.56
N TYR A 185 -19.92 15.93 -7.85
CA TYR A 185 -19.60 14.87 -8.81
C TYR A 185 -19.44 13.50 -8.16
N SER A 186 -19.83 13.34 -6.90
CA SER A 186 -19.69 12.08 -6.14
C SER A 186 -20.20 10.87 -6.94
N HIS A 187 -21.37 10.97 -7.58
CA HIS A 187 -21.93 9.90 -8.41
C HIS A 187 -21.06 9.55 -9.64
N GLU A 188 -20.52 10.55 -10.34
CA GLU A 188 -19.63 10.32 -11.49
C GLU A 188 -18.25 9.77 -11.09
N LEU A 189 -17.83 10.05 -9.85
CA LEU A 189 -16.56 9.58 -9.27
C LEU A 189 -16.71 8.28 -8.48
N GLN A 190 -17.92 7.73 -8.39
CA GLN A 190 -18.24 6.57 -7.56
C GLN A 190 -17.29 5.37 -7.81
N PRO A 191 -16.96 4.98 -9.06
CA PRO A 191 -16.04 3.86 -9.29
C PRO A 191 -14.62 4.12 -8.72
N GLN A 192 -14.13 5.36 -8.81
CA GLN A 192 -12.82 5.72 -8.25
C GLN A 192 -12.86 5.83 -6.73
N ILE A 193 -13.98 6.30 -6.16
CA ILE A 193 -14.21 6.33 -4.72
C ILE A 193 -14.18 4.90 -4.17
N GLU A 194 -14.92 3.97 -4.76
CA GLU A 194 -14.94 2.57 -4.32
C GLU A 194 -13.56 1.90 -4.44
N ALA A 195 -12.82 2.17 -5.52
CA ALA A 195 -11.45 1.68 -5.66
C ALA A 195 -10.52 2.25 -4.56
N ALA A 196 -10.65 3.54 -4.25
CA ALA A 196 -9.91 4.19 -3.17
C ALA A 196 -10.27 3.61 -1.80
N GLU A 197 -11.54 3.33 -1.54
CA GLU A 197 -12.01 2.73 -0.29
C GLU A 197 -11.51 1.30 -0.10
N ARG A 198 -11.53 0.48 -1.16
CA ARG A 198 -10.92 -0.86 -1.12
C ARG A 198 -9.44 -0.77 -0.79
N LYS A 199 -8.70 0.14 -1.44
CA LYS A 199 -7.27 0.34 -1.14
C LYS A 199 -7.04 0.84 0.29
N LEU A 200 -7.89 1.73 0.79
CA LEU A 200 -7.81 2.22 2.16
C LEU A 200 -8.06 1.10 3.19
N ALA A 201 -9.08 0.28 2.98
CA ALA A 201 -9.38 -0.86 3.84
C ALA A 201 -8.21 -1.83 3.90
N HIS A 202 -7.61 -2.15 2.74
CA HIS A 202 -6.40 -2.97 2.62
C HIS A 202 -5.23 -2.40 3.43
N LEU A 203 -4.93 -1.10 3.27
CA LEU A 203 -3.83 -0.46 3.99
C LEU A 203 -4.06 -0.41 5.50
N ARG A 204 -5.31 -0.25 5.95
CA ARG A 204 -5.65 -0.30 7.38
C ARG A 204 -5.47 -1.70 7.96
N GLU A 205 -5.86 -2.74 7.21
CA GLU A 205 -5.63 -4.13 7.61
C GLU A 205 -4.13 -4.44 7.72
N LEU A 206 -3.31 -4.04 6.73
CA LEU A 206 -1.85 -4.18 6.80
C LEU A 206 -1.24 -3.42 7.99
N ASN A 207 -1.70 -2.18 8.23
CA ASN A 207 -1.24 -1.41 9.38
C ASN A 207 -1.56 -2.10 10.70
N GLN A 208 -2.73 -2.75 10.82
CA GLN A 208 -3.10 -3.51 12.00
C GLN A 208 -2.13 -4.66 12.28
N TYR A 209 -1.67 -5.37 11.25
CA TYR A 209 -0.67 -6.44 11.41
C TYR A 209 0.72 -5.90 11.74
N SER A 210 1.07 -4.73 11.24
CA SER A 210 2.39 -4.12 11.47
C SER A 210 2.51 -3.37 12.80
N HIS A 211 1.39 -3.09 13.49
CA HIS A 211 1.35 -2.20 14.67
C HIS A 211 2.42 -2.55 15.70
N ASP A 212 2.55 -3.83 16.06
CA ASP A 212 3.48 -4.27 17.10
C ASP A 212 4.94 -4.15 16.66
N ILE A 213 5.23 -4.34 15.37
CA ILE A 213 6.57 -4.10 14.80
C ILE A 213 6.87 -2.59 14.81
N LEU A 214 5.92 -1.75 14.41
CA LEU A 214 6.11 -0.30 14.34
C LEU A 214 6.25 0.34 15.72
N ALA A 215 5.66 -0.28 16.75
CA ALA A 215 5.76 0.14 18.14
C ALA A 215 6.96 -0.50 18.88
N MET A 216 7.67 -1.43 18.23
CA MET A 216 8.82 -2.11 18.82
C MET A 216 9.95 -1.13 19.11
N ASP A 217 10.63 -1.33 20.23
CA ASP A 217 11.75 -0.47 20.60
C ASP A 217 13.01 -0.80 19.77
N GLN A 218 13.89 0.20 19.63
CA GLN A 218 15.15 0.01 18.93
C GLN A 218 16.07 -0.99 19.64
N ALA A 219 15.90 -1.19 20.95
CA ALA A 219 16.66 -2.16 21.74
C ALA A 219 16.37 -3.59 21.29
N THR A 220 15.11 -3.96 21.07
CA THR A 220 14.72 -5.29 20.58
C THR A 220 15.27 -5.56 19.16
N ILE A 221 15.29 -4.55 18.28
CA ILE A 221 15.93 -4.69 16.95
C ILE A 221 17.43 -4.89 17.10
N SER A 222 18.05 -4.15 18.02
CA SER A 222 19.48 -4.24 18.29
C SER A 222 19.85 -5.61 18.90
N GLU A 223 18.96 -6.22 19.69
CA GLU A 223 19.09 -7.59 20.19
C GLU A 223 19.22 -8.58 19.02
N ILE A 224 18.27 -8.57 18.08
CA ILE A 224 18.29 -9.43 16.88
C ILE A 224 19.59 -9.22 16.10
N HIS A 225 19.98 -7.95 15.88
CA HIS A 225 21.21 -7.61 15.18
C HIS A 225 22.47 -8.06 15.93
N SER A 226 22.45 -8.17 17.26
CA SER A 226 23.63 -8.49 18.07
C SER A 226 24.01 -9.97 18.05
N TYR A 227 23.14 -10.86 17.56
CA TYR A 227 23.45 -12.28 17.53
C TYR A 227 24.61 -12.58 16.59
N HIS A 228 25.73 -13.07 17.14
CA HIS A 228 26.82 -13.61 16.34
C HIS A 228 26.46 -15.00 15.77
N ARG A 229 25.65 -15.77 16.51
CA ARG A 229 25.12 -17.08 16.13
C ARG A 229 23.67 -17.16 16.60
N PRO A 230 22.70 -16.80 15.75
CA PRO A 230 21.30 -16.75 16.15
C PRO A 230 20.76 -18.16 16.43
N PRO A 231 19.77 -18.32 17.32
CA PRO A 231 18.95 -19.52 17.36
C PRO A 231 18.33 -19.80 15.98
N ALA A 232 18.19 -21.07 15.61
CA ALA A 232 17.68 -21.47 14.29
C ALA A 232 16.28 -20.87 14.00
N CYS A 233 15.39 -20.89 14.99
CA CYS A 233 14.06 -20.30 14.87
C CYS A 233 14.09 -18.78 14.62
N VAL A 234 15.03 -18.06 15.22
CA VAL A 234 15.22 -16.61 14.98
C VAL A 234 15.71 -16.37 13.57
N HIS A 235 16.71 -17.14 13.12
CA HIS A 235 17.23 -17.05 11.75
C HIS A 235 16.13 -17.23 10.71
N ASP A 236 15.36 -18.32 10.84
CA ASP A 236 14.32 -18.70 9.89
C ASP A 236 13.16 -17.71 9.86
N VAL A 237 12.73 -17.19 11.02
CA VAL A 237 11.69 -16.15 11.09
C VAL A 237 12.14 -14.84 10.43
N MET A 238 13.39 -14.44 10.64
CA MET A 238 13.93 -13.24 10.00
C MET A 238 14.09 -13.43 8.49
N ALA A 239 14.56 -14.60 8.05
CA ALA A 239 14.62 -14.96 6.64
C ALA A 239 13.22 -14.90 6.00
N ALA A 240 12.23 -15.58 6.59
CA ALA A 240 10.83 -15.53 6.17
C ALA A 240 10.29 -14.10 6.04
N SER A 241 10.61 -13.24 7.02
CA SER A 241 10.20 -11.83 7.01
C SER A 241 10.82 -11.06 5.84
N TYR A 242 12.10 -11.26 5.56
CA TYR A 242 12.77 -10.61 4.42
C TYR A 242 12.34 -11.19 3.06
N MET A 243 11.92 -12.45 2.99
CA MET A 243 11.31 -13.02 1.78
C MET A 243 10.03 -12.28 1.41
N LEU A 244 9.15 -12.00 2.39
CA LEU A 244 7.97 -11.17 2.16
C LEU A 244 8.33 -9.76 1.67
N LEU A 245 9.46 -9.22 2.14
CA LEU A 245 9.96 -7.91 1.67
C LEU A 245 10.68 -7.96 0.31
N GLY A 246 10.62 -9.08 -0.42
CA GLY A 246 11.11 -9.23 -1.79
C GLY A 246 12.55 -9.72 -1.93
N HIS A 247 13.14 -10.32 -0.90
CA HIS A 247 14.49 -10.90 -0.99
C HIS A 247 14.48 -12.39 -1.34
N GLU A 248 15.50 -12.81 -2.09
CA GLU A 248 15.64 -14.21 -2.51
C GLU A 248 16.12 -15.12 -1.36
N GLU A 249 15.43 -16.25 -1.14
CA GLU A 249 15.73 -17.23 -0.08
C GLU A 249 17.20 -17.67 -0.07
N SER A 250 17.84 -17.81 -1.23
CA SER A 250 19.23 -18.28 -1.33
C SER A 250 20.23 -17.37 -0.61
N THR A 251 20.00 -16.05 -0.63
CA THR A 251 20.86 -15.04 0.01
C THR A 251 20.60 -14.94 1.51
N LEU A 252 19.38 -15.29 1.94
CA LEU A 252 18.95 -15.25 3.34
C LEU A 252 19.42 -16.44 4.16
N ARG A 253 20.11 -17.41 3.54
CA ARG A 253 20.75 -18.53 4.25
C ARG A 253 22.01 -18.11 5.02
N ASP A 254 22.64 -17.01 4.62
CA ASP A 254 23.78 -16.44 5.33
C ASP A 254 23.27 -15.43 6.36
N TRP A 255 23.43 -15.77 7.64
CA TRP A 255 23.07 -14.86 8.72
C TRP A 255 23.81 -13.53 8.64
N SER A 256 25.06 -13.50 8.18
CA SER A 256 25.84 -12.26 8.07
C SER A 256 25.15 -11.26 7.14
N TYR A 257 24.52 -11.76 6.07
CA TYR A 257 23.74 -10.95 5.14
C TYR A 257 22.46 -10.41 5.80
N LEU A 258 21.68 -11.28 6.45
CA LEU A 258 20.49 -10.91 7.22
C LEU A 258 20.79 -9.85 8.29
N GLN A 259 21.86 -10.07 9.05
CA GLN A 259 22.35 -9.17 10.09
C GLN A 259 22.69 -7.79 9.49
N GLY A 260 23.43 -7.76 8.38
CA GLY A 260 23.73 -6.51 7.67
C GLY A 260 22.49 -5.76 7.19
N MET A 261 21.40 -6.46 6.85
CA MET A 261 20.12 -5.84 6.51
C MET A 261 19.36 -5.34 7.73
N ALA A 262 19.36 -6.10 8.83
CA ALA A 262 18.70 -5.72 10.08
C ALA A 262 19.32 -4.45 10.70
N GLY A 263 20.63 -4.23 10.48
CA GLY A 263 21.36 -3.05 10.94
C GLY A 263 21.17 -1.79 10.10
N LYS A 264 20.46 -1.85 8.96
CA LYS A 264 20.22 -0.65 8.12
C LYS A 264 19.32 0.36 8.82
N ILE A 265 19.58 1.64 8.59
CA ILE A 265 18.84 2.76 9.18
C ILE A 265 18.10 3.60 8.12
N GLY A 266 17.13 4.40 8.56
CA GLY A 266 16.39 5.31 7.68
C GLY A 266 15.44 4.56 6.73
N ARG A 267 15.47 4.92 5.44
CA ARG A 267 14.59 4.34 4.43
C ARG A 267 14.85 2.85 4.15
N ASP A 268 16.08 2.40 4.38
CA ASP A 268 16.43 0.99 4.20
C ASP A 268 16.26 0.15 5.48
N SER A 269 15.80 0.76 6.57
CA SER A 269 15.57 0.04 7.83
C SER A 269 14.43 -0.97 7.70
N LEU A 270 14.54 -2.06 8.43
CA LEU A 270 13.52 -3.12 8.46
C LEU A 270 12.13 -2.57 8.81
N ILE A 271 12.05 -1.69 9.82
CA ILE A 271 10.79 -1.07 10.26
C ILE A 271 10.18 -0.20 9.16
N HIS A 272 11.00 0.56 8.42
CA HIS A 272 10.50 1.37 7.31
C HIS A 272 9.96 0.49 6.18
N ARG A 273 10.66 -0.59 5.85
CA ARG A 273 10.22 -1.54 4.82
C ARG A 273 8.93 -2.26 5.20
N VAL A 274 8.76 -2.64 6.46
CA VAL A 274 7.49 -3.20 6.97
C VAL A 274 6.36 -2.18 6.89
N ARG A 275 6.64 -0.89 7.14
CA ARG A 275 5.64 0.19 7.00
C ARG A 275 5.18 0.39 5.56
N GLU A 276 6.10 0.30 4.61
CA GLU A 276 5.81 0.50 3.18
C GLU A 276 5.38 -0.81 2.46
N PHE A 277 5.28 -1.91 3.20
CA PHE A 277 4.95 -3.22 2.65
C PHE A 277 3.54 -3.24 2.05
N ASP A 278 3.41 -3.84 0.86
CA ASP A 278 2.13 -4.16 0.21
C ASP A 278 2.08 -5.66 -0.10
N SER A 279 1.06 -6.35 0.40
CA SER A 279 0.92 -7.78 0.19
C SER A 279 0.63 -8.18 -1.26
N ASN A 280 0.21 -7.22 -2.11
CA ASN A 280 -0.01 -7.48 -3.54
C ASN A 280 1.30 -7.71 -4.31
N ASP A 281 2.44 -7.29 -3.77
CA ASP A 281 3.75 -7.46 -4.41
C ASP A 281 4.37 -8.83 -4.13
N VAL A 282 3.74 -9.65 -3.28
CA VAL A 282 4.24 -10.98 -2.89
C VAL A 282 3.57 -12.05 -3.74
N ASP A 283 4.37 -12.91 -4.37
CA ASP A 283 3.85 -14.03 -5.13
C ASP A 283 3.39 -15.18 -4.22
N ASP A 284 2.40 -15.94 -4.70
CA ASP A 284 1.81 -17.08 -3.99
C ASP A 284 2.85 -18.16 -3.61
N LYS A 285 3.91 -18.32 -4.40
CA LYS A 285 4.95 -19.32 -4.11
C LYS A 285 5.79 -18.86 -2.92
N THR A 286 6.19 -17.59 -2.88
CA THR A 286 6.87 -16.99 -1.72
C THR A 286 6.00 -17.06 -0.48
N ALA A 287 4.72 -16.71 -0.55
CA ALA A 287 3.80 -16.79 0.58
C ALA A 287 3.70 -18.21 1.17
N LYS A 288 3.54 -19.23 0.30
CA LYS A 288 3.55 -20.65 0.70
C LYS A 288 4.87 -21.09 1.31
N ARG A 289 5.99 -20.67 0.70
CA ARG A 289 7.32 -21.00 1.21
C ARG A 289 7.57 -20.40 2.59
N VAL A 290 7.17 -19.15 2.80
CA VAL A 290 7.21 -18.48 4.10
C VAL A 290 6.36 -19.23 5.12
N ARG A 291 5.15 -19.68 4.76
CA ARG A 291 4.30 -20.51 5.62
C ARG A 291 4.99 -21.79 6.08
N GLU A 292 5.60 -22.51 5.14
CA GLU A 292 6.34 -23.73 5.46
C GLU A 292 7.45 -23.45 6.48
N ILE A 293 8.25 -22.40 6.27
CA ILE A 293 9.35 -22.01 7.15
C ILE A 293 8.82 -21.70 8.56
N LEU A 294 7.77 -20.89 8.67
CA LEU A 294 7.19 -20.50 9.96
C LEU A 294 6.57 -21.71 10.70
N ASN A 295 5.90 -22.61 9.99
CA ASN A 295 5.26 -23.79 10.59
C ASN A 295 6.23 -24.81 11.21
N TYR A 296 7.53 -24.73 10.91
CA TYR A 296 8.53 -25.57 11.59
C TYR A 296 8.78 -25.15 13.04
N HIS A 297 8.41 -23.92 13.41
CA HIS A 297 8.72 -23.34 14.71
C HIS A 297 7.42 -23.04 15.47
N ASP A 298 7.34 -23.45 16.73
CA ASP A 298 6.24 -23.01 17.60
C ASP A 298 6.46 -21.57 18.03
N LEU A 299 5.40 -20.77 18.05
CA LEU A 299 5.47 -19.35 18.45
C LEU A 299 6.00 -19.18 19.89
N GLY A 300 5.67 -20.12 20.79
CA GLY A 300 6.18 -20.13 22.16
C GLY A 300 7.68 -20.30 22.20
N ASP A 301 8.23 -21.24 21.43
CA ASP A 301 9.67 -21.48 21.34
C ASP A 301 10.41 -20.28 20.73
N VAL A 302 9.84 -19.65 19.69
CA VAL A 302 10.39 -18.42 19.10
C VAL A 302 10.42 -17.30 20.14
N ARG A 303 9.34 -17.13 20.92
CA ARG A 303 9.24 -16.09 21.96
C ARG A 303 10.23 -16.31 23.11
N VAL A 304 10.46 -17.55 23.51
CA VAL A 304 11.48 -17.88 24.52
C VAL A 304 12.87 -17.54 23.99
N ALA A 305 13.13 -17.74 22.69
CA ALA A 305 14.42 -17.42 22.08
C ALA A 305 14.63 -15.91 21.85
N SER A 306 13.61 -15.20 21.35
CA SER A 306 13.65 -13.75 21.12
C SER A 306 12.25 -13.15 21.01
N ASN A 307 11.95 -12.14 21.84
CA ASN A 307 10.68 -11.42 21.76
C ASN A 307 10.50 -10.68 20.43
N GLY A 308 11.57 -10.08 19.91
CA GLY A 308 11.55 -9.39 18.62
C GLY A 308 11.23 -10.32 17.46
N ALA A 309 11.91 -11.48 17.41
CA ALA A 309 11.62 -12.50 16.40
C ALA A 309 10.17 -12.99 16.49
N ALA A 310 9.64 -13.20 17.70
CA ALA A 310 8.23 -13.60 17.86
C ALA A 310 7.25 -12.57 17.29
N THR A 311 7.53 -11.27 17.43
CA THR A 311 6.72 -10.22 16.79
C THR A 311 6.74 -10.33 15.26
N PHE A 312 7.91 -10.56 14.67
CA PHE A 312 8.03 -10.81 13.23
C PHE A 312 7.34 -12.09 12.77
N HIS A 313 7.39 -13.16 13.58
CA HIS A 313 6.67 -14.40 13.30
C HIS A 313 5.16 -14.16 13.19
N VAL A 314 4.57 -13.46 14.16
CA VAL A 314 3.13 -13.14 14.15
C VAL A 314 2.77 -12.27 12.95
N TRP A 315 3.56 -11.23 12.67
CA TRP A 315 3.35 -10.38 11.50
C TRP A 315 3.41 -11.18 10.19
N ALA A 316 4.48 -11.94 9.96
CA ALA A 316 4.66 -12.71 8.74
C ALA A 316 3.55 -13.75 8.56
N SER A 317 3.12 -14.41 9.65
CA SER A 317 1.99 -15.35 9.63
C SER A 317 0.70 -14.66 9.18
N ASN A 318 0.36 -13.52 9.79
CA ASN A 318 -0.83 -12.74 9.45
C ASN A 318 -0.80 -12.23 8.00
N ILE A 319 0.36 -11.80 7.50
CA ILE A 319 0.52 -11.39 6.10
C ILE A 319 0.26 -12.56 5.16
N VAL A 320 0.81 -13.74 5.44
CA VAL A 320 0.57 -14.92 4.59
C VAL A 320 -0.90 -15.34 4.65
N ASP A 321 -1.53 -15.35 5.83
CA ASP A 321 -2.97 -15.62 5.97
C ASP A 321 -3.81 -14.65 5.12
N LYS A 322 -3.45 -13.37 5.13
CA LYS A 322 -4.11 -12.34 4.32
C LYS A 322 -3.94 -12.61 2.82
N ILE A 323 -2.73 -12.91 2.36
CA ILE A 323 -2.46 -13.22 0.94
C ILE A 323 -3.29 -14.42 0.47
N GLU A 324 -3.34 -15.48 1.27
CA GLU A 324 -4.14 -16.67 0.94
C GLU A 324 -5.63 -16.36 0.88
N LYS A 325 -6.14 -15.56 1.82
CA LYS A 325 -7.53 -15.12 1.85
C LYS A 325 -7.90 -14.24 0.66
N ASP A 326 -7.07 -13.25 0.33
CA ASP A 326 -7.29 -12.34 -0.80
C ASP A 326 -7.35 -13.12 -2.12
N LYS A 327 -6.44 -14.09 -2.29
CA LYS A 327 -6.43 -14.97 -3.47
C LYS A 327 -7.68 -15.84 -3.56
N HIS A 328 -8.08 -16.46 -2.44
CA HIS A 328 -9.30 -17.27 -2.43
C HIS A 328 -10.56 -16.43 -2.75
N GLU A 329 -10.59 -15.17 -2.29
CA GLU A 329 -11.65 -14.23 -2.63
C GLU A 329 -11.63 -13.83 -4.13
N GLU A 330 -10.45 -13.58 -4.70
CA GLU A 330 -10.29 -13.29 -6.13
C GLU A 330 -10.73 -14.47 -7.01
N GLU A 331 -10.35 -15.70 -6.66
CA GLU A 331 -10.78 -16.91 -7.36
C GLU A 331 -12.30 -17.09 -7.29
N ARG A 332 -12.90 -16.85 -6.11
CA ARG A 332 -14.36 -16.90 -5.92
C ARG A 332 -15.09 -15.85 -6.77
N ASN A 333 -14.57 -14.63 -6.80
CA ASN A 333 -15.14 -13.54 -7.60
C ASN A 333 -15.03 -13.85 -9.10
N SER A 334 -13.87 -14.35 -9.55
CA SER A 334 -13.65 -14.76 -10.94
C SER A 334 -14.62 -15.85 -11.39
N ARG A 335 -14.84 -16.88 -10.54
CA ARG A 335 -15.83 -17.94 -10.82
C ARG A 335 -17.25 -17.39 -10.92
N ARG A 336 -17.62 -16.47 -10.03
CA ARG A 336 -18.95 -15.84 -10.05
C ARG A 336 -19.16 -15.01 -11.31
N GLU A 337 -18.18 -14.22 -11.72
CA GLU A 337 -18.23 -13.43 -12.95
C GLU A 337 -18.33 -14.32 -14.20
N GLU A 338 -17.60 -15.43 -14.22
CA GLU A 338 -17.68 -16.41 -15.31
C GLU A 338 -19.07 -17.09 -15.36
N GLU A 339 -19.63 -17.46 -14.21
CA GLU A 339 -20.98 -18.02 -14.12
C GLU A 339 -22.06 -17.03 -14.57
N GLU A 340 -21.96 -15.77 -14.15
CA GLU A 340 -22.87 -14.70 -14.58
C GLU A 340 -22.77 -14.49 -16.09
N ARG A 341 -21.56 -14.46 -16.65
CA ARG A 341 -21.34 -14.37 -18.10
C ARG A 341 -21.97 -15.56 -18.85
N ARG A 342 -21.77 -16.79 -18.37
CA ARG A 342 -22.39 -17.99 -18.98
C ARG A 342 -23.92 -17.93 -18.97
N LYS A 343 -24.53 -17.44 -17.87
CA LYS A 343 -25.98 -17.25 -17.79
C LYS A 343 -26.49 -16.22 -18.80
N TYR A 344 -25.76 -15.13 -19.01
CA TYR A 344 -26.11 -14.14 -20.03
C TYR A 344 -26.03 -14.71 -21.45
N GLU A 345 -24.98 -15.47 -21.77
CA GLU A 345 -24.82 -16.13 -23.07
C GLU A 345 -25.95 -17.14 -23.32
N GLU A 346 -26.32 -17.95 -22.32
CA GLU A 346 -27.45 -18.90 -22.42
C GLU A 346 -28.81 -18.20 -22.64
N MET A 347 -29.05 -17.07 -21.96
CA MET A 347 -30.26 -16.27 -22.19
C MET A 347 -30.30 -15.64 -23.59
N ALA A 348 -29.15 -15.22 -24.11
CA ALA A 348 -29.04 -14.69 -25.47
C ALA A 348 -29.34 -15.77 -26.54
N GLU A 349 -28.87 -17.00 -26.34
CA GLU A 349 -29.16 -18.13 -27.25
C GLU A 349 -30.63 -18.55 -27.24
N LYS A 350 -31.27 -18.58 -26.06
CA LYS A 350 -32.70 -18.89 -25.92
C LYS A 350 -33.59 -17.83 -26.59
N THR A 351 -33.20 -16.55 -26.52
CA THR A 351 -33.95 -15.47 -27.19
C THR A 351 -33.78 -15.55 -28.70
N ALA A 352 -32.58 -15.83 -29.22
CA ALA A 352 -32.33 -16.00 -30.64
C ALA A 352 -33.13 -17.16 -31.26
N THR A 353 -33.16 -18.32 -30.62
CA THR A 353 -33.86 -19.52 -31.13
C THR A 353 -35.38 -19.37 -31.16
N SER A 354 -35.98 -18.64 -30.22
CA SER A 354 -37.43 -18.40 -30.18
C SER A 354 -37.96 -17.57 -31.37
N SER A 355 -37.11 -16.72 -31.96
CA SER A 355 -37.50 -15.78 -33.03
C SER A 355 -37.59 -16.39 -34.43
N THR A 356 -37.05 -17.59 -34.65
CA THR A 356 -36.95 -18.22 -35.99
C THR A 356 -38.18 -19.07 -36.36
N THR A 357 -39.14 -19.24 -35.45
CA THR A 357 -40.37 -20.02 -35.72
C THR A 357 -41.41 -19.16 -36.44
N THR A 358 -41.11 -18.74 -37.68
CA THR A 358 -42.09 -18.03 -38.51
C THR A 358 -43.24 -19.00 -38.85
N PRO A 359 -44.51 -18.68 -38.50
CA PRO A 359 -45.62 -19.57 -38.78
C PRO A 359 -45.76 -19.71 -40.30
N LYS A 360 -45.53 -20.92 -40.81
CA LYS A 360 -45.79 -21.29 -42.20
C LYS A 360 -47.27 -21.03 -42.47
N ALA A 361 -47.56 -19.91 -43.13
CA ALA A 361 -48.91 -19.55 -43.53
C ALA A 361 -49.48 -20.65 -44.43
N LYS A 362 -50.46 -21.38 -43.91
CA LYS A 362 -51.18 -22.44 -44.62
C LYS A 362 -52.09 -21.74 -45.64
N ARG A 363 -51.60 -21.55 -46.87
CA ARG A 363 -52.43 -21.11 -48.01
C ARG A 363 -53.52 -22.15 -48.24
N ARG A 364 -54.78 -21.71 -48.24
CA ARG A 364 -55.96 -22.47 -48.63
C ARG A 364 -56.52 -21.87 -49.91
#